data_AF-A0A957Z4N9-F1
#
_entry.id   AF-A0A957Z4N9-F1
#
_cell.length_a   1.000
_cell.length_b   1.000
_cell.length_c   1.000
_cell.angle_alpha   90.00
_cell.angle_beta   90.00
_cell.angle_gamma   90.00
#
_symmetry.space_group_name_H-M   'P 1'
#
loop_
_entity.id
_entity.type
_entity.pdbx_description
1 polymer ?
#
loop_
_entity_poly.entity_id
_entity_poly.type
_entity_poly.pdbx_seq_one_letter_code
_entity_poly.pdbx_strand_id
1 'polypeptide(L)'
;MSDEQQHVEPEPRAWQPGDGPPWARGGRWNDKRWRDQRGRHPGFLFARFAAVFGLFALLTLGGFGLLIFFVVRLAGGDRQTAAILWLSTCGLLLLLPGTIAWLGRRAFRGIAKPLSSLMNAADAVAGGDLSVRVPAQGRGEFNQLMTSFNRMVEELELADQRRRNLTADVAHELRTPLQVIQGNLEGILDDVYAPTPEHIAATLDETRQLARLVEDLRVLSQAEAGQLPMTWEPVNVAELVADAQTSFAGQAEAR
;
A
#
# COMPACT_ATOMS: atom_id res chain seq x y z
N MET A 1 20.75 30.26 -38.76
CA MET A 1 19.31 30.05 -38.47
C MET A 1 19.15 28.60 -38.10
N SER A 2 19.11 28.30 -36.81
CA SER A 2 18.58 27.09 -36.15
C SER A 2 19.01 27.17 -34.68
N ASP A 3 18.18 27.83 -33.87
CA ASP A 3 18.27 27.79 -32.41
C ASP A 3 17.77 26.42 -31.94
N GLU A 4 18.69 25.64 -31.37
CA GLU A 4 18.40 24.37 -30.72
C GLU A 4 17.89 24.66 -29.30
N GLN A 5 16.57 24.81 -29.15
CA GLN A 5 15.93 24.95 -27.85
C GLN A 5 16.07 23.63 -27.07
N GLN A 6 17.06 23.58 -26.18
CA GLN A 6 17.15 22.57 -25.12
C GLN A 6 15.93 22.74 -24.19
N HIS A 7 15.00 21.80 -24.31
CA HIS A 7 13.88 21.65 -23.40
C HIS A 7 14.44 21.10 -22.07
N VAL A 8 14.85 22.00 -21.18
CA VAL A 8 15.26 21.66 -19.83
C VAL A 8 14.00 21.25 -19.07
N GLU A 9 13.87 19.95 -18.74
CA GLU A 9 12.85 19.50 -17.80
C GLU A 9 13.07 20.19 -16.46
N PRO A 10 12.02 20.78 -15.84
CA PRO A 10 12.18 21.42 -14.54
C PRO A 10 12.57 20.35 -13.50
N GLU A 11 13.56 20.66 -12.67
CA GLU A 11 13.99 19.78 -11.58
C GLU A 11 12.79 19.38 -10.70
N PRO A 12 12.70 18.11 -10.28
CA PRO A 12 11.63 17.65 -9.41
C PRO A 12 11.70 18.39 -8.07
N ARG A 13 10.70 19.23 -7.79
CA ARG A 13 10.59 19.91 -6.49
C ARG A 13 10.53 18.88 -5.36
N ALA A 14 11.27 19.16 -4.28
CA ALA A 14 11.17 18.41 -3.04
C ALA A 14 9.74 18.44 -2.50
N TRP A 15 9.28 17.27 -2.04
CA TRP A 15 7.92 17.04 -1.53
C TRP A 15 7.60 17.94 -0.32
N GLN A 16 6.46 18.64 -0.35
CA GLN A 16 5.99 19.49 0.74
C GLN A 16 4.87 18.80 1.54
N PRO A 17 4.87 18.89 2.88
CA PRO A 17 3.80 18.34 3.72
C PRO A 17 2.48 19.06 3.42
N GLY A 18 1.57 18.40 2.71
CA GLY A 18 0.30 18.95 2.23
C GLY A 18 -0.04 18.50 0.81
N ASP A 19 0.98 18.22 0.00
CA ASP A 19 0.83 17.54 -1.27
C ASP A 19 0.65 16.04 -0.99
N GLY A 20 -0.61 15.58 -1.00
CA GLY A 20 -0.91 14.15 -1.00
C GLY A 20 -0.04 13.41 -2.03
N PRO A 21 0.35 12.15 -1.77
CA PRO A 21 1.33 11.45 -2.59
C PRO A 21 0.89 11.44 -4.07
N PRO A 22 1.80 11.49 -5.04
CA PRO A 22 1.48 11.70 -6.45
C PRO A 22 0.49 10.68 -7.03
N TRP A 23 0.41 9.48 -6.46
CA TRP A 23 -0.56 8.44 -6.84
C TRP A 23 -1.98 8.65 -6.29
N ALA A 24 -2.18 9.58 -5.35
CA ALA A 24 -3.49 9.90 -4.76
C ALA A 24 -4.25 11.01 -5.52
N ARG A 25 -3.59 11.72 -6.45
CA ARG A 25 -4.21 12.82 -7.23
C ARG A 25 -5.08 12.35 -8.41
N GLY A 26 -5.11 11.06 -8.72
CA GLY A 26 -6.02 10.45 -9.68
C GLY A 26 -7.26 9.93 -8.98
N GLY A 27 -8.44 10.43 -9.33
CA GLY A 27 -9.72 10.22 -8.63
C GLY A 27 -10.01 8.78 -8.22
N ARG A 28 -10.82 8.65 -7.14
CA ARG A 28 -11.37 7.40 -6.58
C ARG A 28 -11.30 6.27 -7.59
N TRP A 29 -10.44 5.30 -7.33
CA TRP A 29 -10.34 4.08 -8.12
C TRP A 29 -11.76 3.58 -8.38
N ASN A 30 -12.25 3.76 -9.61
CA ASN A 30 -13.61 3.37 -9.97
C ASN A 30 -13.53 1.89 -10.31
N ASP A 31 -13.74 1.08 -9.27
CA ASP A 31 -13.56 -0.37 -9.15
C ASP A 31 -14.37 -1.23 -10.14
N LYS A 32 -15.05 -0.65 -11.12
CA LYS A 32 -15.78 -1.41 -12.15
C LYS A 32 -14.87 -1.84 -13.29
N ARG A 33 -13.94 -0.98 -13.72
CA ARG A 33 -13.11 -1.25 -14.91
C ARG A 33 -12.10 -2.40 -14.71
N TRP A 34 -11.64 -2.61 -13.48
CA TRP A 34 -10.73 -3.70 -13.11
C TRP A 34 -11.45 -4.99 -12.75
N ARG A 35 -12.70 -4.91 -12.28
CA ARG A 35 -13.53 -6.06 -11.90
C ARG A 35 -13.99 -6.86 -13.12
N ASP A 36 -14.29 -6.16 -14.20
CA ASP A 36 -14.84 -6.77 -15.43
C ASP A 36 -13.76 -7.38 -16.34
N GLN A 37 -12.48 -7.08 -16.11
CA GLN A 37 -11.35 -7.69 -16.86
C GLN A 37 -10.87 -9.02 -16.27
N ARG A 38 -11.46 -9.50 -15.16
CA ARG A 38 -11.07 -10.72 -14.44
C ARG A 38 -11.28 -12.03 -15.20
N GLY A 39 -11.85 -12.00 -16.41
CA GLY A 39 -12.10 -13.20 -17.23
C GLY A 39 -10.98 -13.58 -18.20
N ARG A 40 -9.94 -12.76 -18.40
CA ARG A 40 -8.94 -13.06 -19.43
C ARG A 40 -7.76 -13.83 -18.83
N HIS A 41 -7.91 -15.15 -18.75
CA HIS A 41 -6.86 -16.08 -18.31
C HIS A 41 -5.49 -15.71 -18.89
N PRO A 42 -4.50 -15.26 -18.10
CA PRO A 42 -3.19 -14.84 -18.63
C PRO A 42 -2.42 -16.02 -19.27
N GLY A 43 -2.77 -17.25 -18.88
CA GLY A 43 -2.28 -18.46 -19.54
C GLY A 43 -2.77 -18.66 -20.97
N PHE A 44 -3.86 -17.99 -21.39
CA PHE A 44 -4.40 -18.13 -22.75
C PHE A 44 -3.53 -17.43 -23.79
N LEU A 45 -3.02 -16.24 -23.48
CA LEU A 45 -2.12 -15.51 -24.39
C LEU A 45 -0.77 -16.23 -24.52
N PHE A 46 -0.18 -16.66 -23.41
CA PHE A 46 1.05 -17.46 -23.44
C PHE A 46 0.85 -18.79 -24.18
N ALA A 47 -0.28 -19.47 -23.97
CA ALA A 47 -0.61 -20.70 -24.70
C ALA A 47 -0.77 -20.46 -26.21
N ARG A 48 -1.38 -19.33 -26.61
CA ARG A 48 -1.51 -18.95 -28.03
C ARG A 48 -0.17 -18.61 -28.66
N PHE A 49 0.67 -17.82 -27.98
CA PHE A 49 2.02 -17.53 -28.46
C PHE A 49 2.87 -18.79 -28.56
N ALA A 50 2.83 -19.66 -27.55
CA ALA A 50 3.54 -20.95 -27.59
C ALA A 50 3.02 -21.86 -28.70
N ALA A 51 1.71 -21.88 -28.97
CA ALA A 51 1.12 -22.66 -30.05
C ALA A 51 1.50 -22.12 -31.43
N VAL A 52 1.46 -20.79 -31.63
CA VAL A 52 1.87 -20.14 -32.88
C VAL A 52 3.36 -20.31 -33.14
N PHE A 53 4.20 -20.12 -32.12
CA PHE A 53 5.64 -20.34 -32.23
C PHE A 53 5.97 -21.81 -32.49
N GLY A 54 5.29 -22.73 -31.80
CA GLY A 54 5.42 -24.17 -32.04
C GLY A 54 5.02 -24.56 -33.46
N LEU A 55 3.93 -23.99 -33.99
CA LEU A 55 3.51 -24.20 -35.38
C LEU A 55 4.53 -23.63 -36.38
N PHE A 56 5.05 -22.43 -36.11
CA PHE A 56 6.06 -21.79 -36.97
C PHE A 56 7.37 -22.56 -36.99
N ALA A 57 7.84 -23.02 -35.81
CA ALA A 57 8.99 -23.91 -35.70
C ALA A 57 8.75 -25.23 -36.44
N LEU A 58 7.52 -25.78 -36.35
CA LEU A 58 7.14 -27.00 -37.04
C LEU A 58 7.16 -26.84 -38.57
N LEU A 59 6.67 -25.72 -39.09
CA LEU A 59 6.66 -25.42 -40.53
C LEU A 59 8.07 -25.15 -41.08
N THR A 60 8.86 -24.33 -40.38
CA THR A 60 10.18 -23.90 -40.86
C THR A 60 11.21 -25.03 -40.84
N LEU A 61 11.35 -25.72 -39.70
CA LEU A 61 12.32 -26.79 -39.55
C LEU A 61 11.82 -28.12 -40.16
N GLY A 62 10.50 -28.35 -40.20
CA GLY A 62 9.92 -29.48 -40.92
C GLY A 62 10.11 -29.34 -42.43
N GLY A 63 9.94 -28.12 -42.96
CA GLY A 63 10.29 -27.78 -44.34
C GLY A 63 11.77 -27.98 -44.64
N PHE A 64 12.65 -27.60 -43.72
CA PHE A 64 14.11 -27.83 -43.84
C PHE A 64 14.47 -29.33 -43.85
N GLY A 65 13.81 -30.14 -43.01
CA GLY A 65 13.97 -31.61 -43.04
C GLY A 65 13.50 -32.22 -44.36
N LEU A 66 12.42 -31.70 -44.95
CA LEU A 66 11.90 -32.13 -46.25
C LEU A 66 12.83 -31.72 -47.40
N LEU A 67 13.44 -30.54 -47.31
CA LEU A 67 14.47 -30.07 -48.23
C LEU A 67 15.72 -30.97 -48.18
N ILE A 68 16.22 -31.28 -46.98
CA ILE A 68 17.38 -32.18 -46.80
C ILE A 68 17.07 -33.58 -47.34
N PHE A 69 15.87 -34.12 -47.06
CA PHE A 69 15.41 -35.39 -47.63
C PHE A 69 15.43 -35.37 -49.16
N PHE A 70 14.91 -34.31 -49.77
CA PHE A 70 14.85 -34.14 -51.21
C PHE A 70 16.26 -34.05 -51.84
N VAL A 71 17.18 -33.30 -51.20
CA VAL A 71 18.58 -33.15 -51.64
C VAL A 71 19.33 -34.49 -51.55
N VAL A 72 19.22 -35.22 -50.43
CA VAL A 72 19.86 -36.54 -50.27
C VAL A 72 19.32 -37.53 -51.31
N ARG A 73 18.03 -37.46 -51.61
CA ARG A 73 17.43 -38.34 -52.63
C ARG A 73 17.86 -37.97 -54.06
N LEU A 74 18.10 -36.70 -54.34
CA LEU A 74 18.60 -36.24 -55.64
C LEU A 74 20.07 -36.61 -55.84
N ALA A 75 20.87 -36.61 -54.77
CA ALA A 75 22.29 -36.97 -54.77
C ALA A 75 22.56 -38.50 -54.85
N GLY A 76 21.52 -39.33 -55.03
CA GLY A 76 21.66 -40.79 -55.15
C GLY A 76 21.78 -41.54 -53.82
N GLY A 77 21.46 -40.91 -52.69
CA GLY A 77 21.45 -41.56 -51.37
C GLY A 77 20.36 -42.62 -51.23
N ASP A 78 20.66 -43.68 -50.47
CA ASP A 78 19.73 -44.78 -50.22
C ASP A 78 18.45 -44.32 -49.50
N ARG A 79 17.32 -44.98 -49.79
CA ARG A 79 16.00 -44.62 -49.26
C ARG A 79 15.94 -44.73 -47.73
N GLN A 80 16.73 -45.65 -47.16
CA GLN A 80 16.80 -45.87 -45.71
C GLN A 80 17.46 -44.71 -44.97
N THR A 81 18.56 -44.15 -45.49
CA THR A 81 19.26 -43.03 -44.83
C THR A 81 18.44 -41.75 -44.88
N ALA A 82 17.76 -41.51 -46.01
CA ALA A 82 16.84 -40.38 -46.14
C ALA A 82 15.66 -40.47 -45.16
N ALA A 83 15.07 -41.66 -44.99
CA ALA A 83 13.97 -41.88 -44.06
C ALA A 83 14.38 -41.69 -42.59
N ILE A 84 15.56 -42.17 -42.18
CA ILE A 84 16.06 -42.03 -40.81
C ILE A 84 16.32 -40.56 -40.46
N LEU A 85 16.93 -39.79 -41.37
CA LEU A 85 17.18 -38.36 -41.16
C LEU A 85 15.85 -37.59 -41.02
N TRP A 86 14.88 -37.88 -41.89
CA TRP A 86 13.57 -37.22 -41.86
C TRP A 86 12.79 -37.52 -40.57
N LEU A 87 12.71 -38.79 -40.16
CA LEU A 87 12.05 -39.19 -38.92
C LEU A 87 12.73 -38.59 -37.68
N SER A 88 14.06 -38.50 -37.68
CA SER A 88 14.83 -37.90 -36.58
C SER A 88 14.57 -36.40 -36.47
N THR A 89 14.53 -35.68 -37.60
CA THR A 89 14.19 -34.25 -37.63
C THR A 89 12.76 -34.01 -37.15
N CYS A 90 11.78 -34.78 -37.63
CA CYS A 90 10.38 -34.65 -37.20
C CYS A 90 10.20 -34.96 -35.71
N GLY A 91 10.87 -35.98 -35.18
CA GLY A 91 10.84 -36.32 -33.76
C GLY A 91 11.39 -35.21 -32.87
N LEU A 92 12.54 -34.64 -33.24
CA LEU A 92 13.15 -33.51 -32.52
C LEU A 92 12.24 -32.27 -32.55
N LEU A 93 11.52 -32.07 -33.66
CA LEU A 93 10.65 -30.94 -33.89
C LEU A 93 9.35 -30.93 -33.10
N LEU A 94 8.82 -32.10 -32.79
CA LEU A 94 7.65 -32.22 -31.93
C LEU A 94 8.03 -32.12 -30.45
N LEU A 95 9.18 -32.69 -30.07
CA LEU A 95 9.59 -32.79 -28.67
C LEU A 95 10.16 -31.47 -28.12
N LEU A 96 10.98 -30.73 -28.89
CA LEU A 96 11.60 -29.49 -28.37
C LEU A 96 10.59 -28.38 -28.06
N PRO A 97 9.66 -27.99 -28.95
CA PRO A 97 8.69 -26.94 -28.63
C PRO A 97 7.72 -27.39 -27.55
N GLY A 98 7.35 -28.68 -27.52
CA GLY A 98 6.49 -29.26 -26.49
C GLY A 98 7.12 -29.16 -25.10
N THR A 99 8.40 -29.52 -24.97
CA THR A 99 9.13 -29.42 -23.70
C THR A 99 9.36 -27.96 -23.29
N ILE A 100 9.71 -27.06 -24.22
CA ILE A 100 9.84 -25.62 -23.96
C ILE A 100 8.50 -25.03 -23.50
N ALA A 101 7.39 -25.34 -24.17
CA ALA A 101 6.07 -24.85 -23.79
C ALA A 101 5.61 -25.41 -22.44
N TRP A 102 5.93 -26.67 -22.13
CA TRP A 102 5.66 -27.28 -20.83
C TRP A 102 6.46 -26.60 -19.71
N LEU A 103 7.75 -26.38 -19.92
CA LEU A 103 8.64 -25.73 -18.97
C LEU A 103 8.23 -24.26 -18.76
N GLY A 104 7.94 -23.54 -19.84
CA GLY A 104 7.45 -22.16 -19.80
C GLY A 104 6.12 -22.03 -19.05
N ARG A 105 5.18 -22.95 -19.28
CA ARG A 105 3.91 -22.98 -18.53
C ARG A 105 4.13 -23.25 -17.04
N ARG A 106 5.06 -24.15 -16.70
CA ARG A 106 5.40 -24.47 -15.30
C ARG A 106 6.04 -23.26 -14.60
N ALA A 107 6.99 -22.59 -15.25
CA ALA A 107 7.63 -21.38 -14.76
C ALA A 107 6.62 -20.23 -14.59
N PHE A 108 5.77 -20.00 -15.60
CA PHE A 108 4.75 -18.95 -15.56
C PHE A 108 3.77 -19.13 -14.41
N ARG A 109 3.34 -20.38 -14.13
CA ARG A 109 2.47 -20.69 -12.99
C ARG A 109 3.14 -20.44 -11.64
N GLY A 110 4.47 -20.53 -11.56
CA GLY A 110 5.24 -20.23 -10.35
C GLY A 110 5.27 -18.74 -9.99
N ILE A 111 5.16 -17.85 -11.00
CA ILE A 111 5.26 -16.40 -10.81
C ILE A 111 3.88 -15.74 -10.81
N ALA A 112 3.02 -16.10 -11.77
CA ALA A 112 1.74 -15.42 -11.97
C ALA A 112 0.77 -15.63 -10.80
N LYS A 113 0.77 -16.82 -10.18
CA LYS A 113 -0.12 -17.12 -9.06
C LYS A 113 0.19 -16.27 -7.81
N PRO A 114 1.42 -16.27 -7.26
CA PRO A 114 1.75 -15.43 -6.10
C PRO A 114 1.48 -13.94 -6.34
N LEU A 115 1.80 -13.44 -7.54
CA LEU A 115 1.57 -12.03 -7.87
C LEU A 115 0.07 -11.69 -7.91
N SER A 116 -0.76 -12.55 -8.50
CA SER A 116 -2.22 -12.34 -8.49
C SER A 116 -2.81 -12.38 -7.08
N SER A 117 -2.30 -13.23 -6.19
CA SER A 117 -2.73 -13.27 -4.79
C SER A 117 -2.34 -12.00 -4.04
N LEU A 118 -1.13 -11.49 -4.25
CA LEU A 118 -0.69 -10.23 -3.65
C LEU A 118 -1.51 -9.04 -4.17
N MET A 119 -1.79 -8.98 -5.47
CA MET A 119 -2.64 -7.94 -6.04
C MET A 119 -4.05 -7.96 -5.45
N ASN A 120 -4.66 -9.14 -5.33
CA ASN A 120 -5.98 -9.27 -4.70
C ASN A 120 -5.97 -8.84 -3.23
N ALA A 121 -4.89 -9.14 -2.49
CA ALA A 121 -4.74 -8.71 -1.11
C ALA A 121 -4.54 -7.19 -1.00
N ALA A 122 -3.74 -6.60 -1.89
CA ALA A 122 -3.57 -5.15 -1.96
C ALA A 122 -4.88 -4.43 -2.29
N ASP A 123 -5.69 -4.97 -3.21
CA ASP A 123 -7.02 -4.45 -3.52
C ASP A 123 -7.96 -4.53 -2.30
N ALA A 124 -7.89 -5.61 -1.52
CA ALA A 124 -8.69 -5.76 -0.30
C ALA A 124 -8.27 -4.75 0.80
N VAL A 125 -6.96 -4.56 0.98
CA VAL A 125 -6.42 -3.54 1.89
C VAL A 125 -6.83 -2.12 1.44
N ALA A 126 -6.80 -1.84 0.14
CA ALA A 126 -7.30 -0.58 -0.42
C ALA A 126 -8.81 -0.39 -0.20
N GLY A 127 -9.56 -1.49 -0.17
CA GLY A 127 -10.98 -1.52 0.23
C GLY A 127 -11.23 -1.39 1.73
N GLY A 128 -10.19 -1.32 2.56
CA GLY A 128 -10.27 -1.15 4.01
C GLY A 128 -10.20 -2.45 4.82
N ASP A 129 -10.01 -3.60 4.18
CA ASP A 129 -9.85 -4.88 4.88
C ASP A 129 -8.37 -5.09 5.28
N LEU A 130 -8.04 -4.71 6.51
CA LEU A 130 -6.70 -4.86 7.09
C LEU A 130 -6.46 -6.24 7.72
N SER A 131 -7.44 -7.14 7.69
CA SER A 131 -7.30 -8.50 8.24
C SER A 131 -6.66 -9.48 7.27
N VAL A 132 -6.57 -9.09 5.99
CA VAL A 132 -6.03 -9.92 4.91
C VAL A 132 -4.55 -10.19 5.13
N ARG A 133 -4.14 -11.43 4.91
CA ARG A 133 -2.74 -11.85 4.95
C ARG A 133 -2.42 -12.69 3.72
N VAL A 134 -1.21 -12.48 3.17
CA VAL A 134 -0.72 -13.28 2.06
C VAL A 134 0.25 -14.33 2.60
N PRO A 135 0.05 -15.63 2.33
CA PRO A 135 0.98 -16.64 2.80
C PRO A 135 2.36 -16.40 2.18
N ALA A 136 3.38 -16.27 3.04
CA ALA A 136 4.77 -16.14 2.66
C ALA A 136 5.31 -17.51 2.20
N GLN A 137 4.82 -17.96 1.04
CA GLN A 137 5.16 -19.24 0.43
C GLN A 137 5.94 -18.94 -0.87
N GLY A 138 7.25 -19.13 -0.82
CA GLY A 138 8.13 -18.88 -1.95
C GLY A 138 9.60 -18.96 -1.57
N ARG A 139 10.48 -18.92 -2.57
CA ARG A 139 11.93 -18.78 -2.36
C ARG A 139 12.39 -17.46 -2.97
N GLY A 140 13.41 -16.86 -2.37
CA GLY A 140 13.99 -15.60 -2.84
C GLY A 140 13.12 -14.37 -2.58
N GLU A 141 13.16 -13.45 -3.52
CA GLU A 141 12.66 -12.08 -3.46
C GLU A 141 11.14 -12.01 -3.26
N PHE A 142 10.39 -12.98 -3.81
CA PHE A 142 8.94 -13.04 -3.62
C PHE A 142 8.55 -13.25 -2.16
N ASN A 143 9.28 -14.10 -1.43
CA ASN A 143 9.00 -14.31 -0.01
C ASN A 143 9.23 -13.04 0.79
N GLN A 144 10.31 -12.32 0.50
CA GLN A 144 10.61 -11.04 1.11
C GLN A 144 9.52 -10.00 0.83
N LEU A 145 9.03 -9.93 -0.42
CA LEU A 145 7.92 -9.05 -0.80
C LEU A 145 6.64 -9.36 -0.01
N MET A 146 6.24 -10.64 0.11
CA MET A 146 5.05 -11.01 0.87
C MET A 146 5.20 -10.67 2.36
N THR A 147 6.38 -10.90 2.93
CA THR A 147 6.68 -10.54 4.33
C THR A 147 6.63 -9.03 4.53
N SER A 148 7.24 -8.24 3.65
CA SER A 148 7.18 -6.78 3.70
C SER A 148 5.75 -6.25 3.55
N PHE A 149 4.95 -6.84 2.65
CA PHE A 149 3.53 -6.50 2.52
C PHE A 149 2.75 -6.80 3.80
N ASN A 150 2.89 -8.00 4.37
CA ASN A 150 2.17 -8.35 5.60
C ASN A 150 2.56 -7.44 6.77
N ARG A 151 3.84 -7.07 6.89
CA ARG A 151 4.29 -6.09 7.90
C ARG A 151 3.66 -4.72 7.70
N MET A 152 3.59 -4.23 6.45
CA MET A 152 2.92 -2.97 6.13
C MET A 152 1.43 -3.02 6.52
N VAL A 153 0.74 -4.14 6.26
CA VAL A 153 -0.67 -4.30 6.64
C VAL A 153 -0.84 -4.34 8.15
N GLU A 154 0.06 -5.01 8.88
CA GLU A 154 0.06 -5.04 10.34
C GLU A 154 0.29 -3.65 10.95
N GLU A 155 1.26 -2.88 10.43
CA GLU A 155 1.49 -1.49 10.86
C GLU A 155 0.26 -0.61 10.60
N LEU A 156 -0.41 -0.80 9.47
CA LEU A 156 -1.64 -0.07 9.13
C LEU A 156 -2.80 -0.45 10.05
N GLU A 157 -2.96 -1.73 10.38
CA GLU A 157 -3.97 -2.22 11.33
C GLU A 157 -3.77 -1.64 12.73
N LEU A 158 -2.52 -1.65 13.21
CA LEU A 158 -2.15 -1.04 14.50
C LEU A 158 -2.40 0.47 14.51
N ALA A 159 -2.05 1.17 13.43
CA ALA A 159 -2.29 2.60 13.31
C ALA A 159 -3.80 2.93 13.31
N ASP A 160 -4.61 2.16 12.60
CA ASP A 160 -6.06 2.33 12.57
C ASP A 160 -6.70 2.03 13.94
N GLN A 161 -6.24 0.98 14.63
CA GLN A 161 -6.70 0.67 15.97
C GLN A 161 -6.36 1.78 16.97
N ARG A 162 -5.13 2.30 16.94
CA ARG A 162 -4.73 3.45 17.78
C ARG A 162 -5.60 4.66 17.50
N ARG A 163 -5.83 5.00 16.24
CA ARG A 163 -6.71 6.12 15.84
C ARG A 163 -8.13 5.96 16.39
N ARG A 164 -8.71 4.76 16.29
CA ARG A 164 -10.06 4.47 16.82
C ARG A 164 -10.11 4.61 18.34
N ASN A 165 -9.12 4.07 19.05
CA ASN A 165 -9.02 4.18 20.50
C ASN A 165 -8.89 5.64 20.93
N LEU A 166 -7.97 6.40 20.33
CA LEU A 166 -7.81 7.83 20.60
C LEU A 166 -9.11 8.61 20.36
N THR A 167 -9.82 8.33 19.26
CA THR A 167 -11.10 9.00 18.97
C THR A 167 -12.16 8.66 20.03
N ALA A 168 -12.19 7.42 20.51
CA ALA A 168 -13.11 6.99 21.55
C ALA A 168 -12.77 7.64 22.91
N ASP A 169 -11.49 7.67 23.27
CA ASP A 169 -11.00 8.28 24.51
C ASP A 169 -11.29 9.78 24.53
N VAL A 170 -11.00 10.49 23.42
CA VAL A 170 -11.35 11.92 23.27
C VAL A 170 -12.84 12.14 23.42
N ALA A 171 -13.67 11.33 22.76
CA ALA A 171 -15.12 11.46 22.87
C ALA A 171 -15.61 11.22 24.31
N HIS A 172 -14.94 10.35 25.08
CA HIS A 172 -15.27 10.10 26.48
C HIS A 172 -14.87 11.29 27.37
N GLU A 173 -13.63 11.75 27.26
CA GLU A 173 -13.09 12.87 28.06
C GLU A 173 -13.82 14.19 27.82
N LEU A 174 -14.35 14.42 26.60
CA LEU A 174 -15.15 15.60 26.30
C LEU A 174 -16.62 15.46 26.77
N ARG A 175 -17.17 14.25 26.79
CA ARG A 175 -18.57 14.02 27.16
C ARG A 175 -18.83 14.35 28.64
N THR A 176 -17.94 13.94 29.53
CA THR A 176 -18.09 14.12 30.97
C THR A 176 -18.25 15.60 31.38
N PRO A 177 -17.31 16.52 31.06
CA PRO A 177 -17.46 17.93 31.43
C PRO A 177 -18.65 18.58 30.73
N LEU A 178 -18.96 18.17 29.49
CA LEU A 178 -20.15 18.64 28.78
C LEU A 178 -21.45 18.26 29.50
N GLN A 179 -21.55 17.02 29.99
CA GLN A 179 -22.70 16.55 30.76
C GLN A 179 -22.83 17.27 32.11
N VAL A 180 -21.70 17.58 32.76
CA VAL A 180 -21.70 18.37 34.01
C VAL A 180 -22.20 19.79 33.74
N ILE A 181 -21.69 20.46 32.71
CA ILE A 181 -22.14 21.79 32.30
C ILE A 181 -23.65 21.77 32.01
N GLN A 182 -24.10 20.81 31.21
CA GLN A 182 -25.51 20.68 30.86
C GLN A 182 -26.38 20.43 32.09
N GLY A 183 -26.02 19.47 32.95
CA GLY A 183 -26.78 19.14 34.15
C GLY A 183 -26.84 20.27 35.17
N ASN A 184 -25.76 21.04 35.33
CA ASN A 184 -25.76 22.23 36.20
C ASN A 184 -26.71 23.30 35.66
N LEU A 185 -26.68 23.57 34.36
CA LEU A 185 -27.55 24.57 33.74
C LEU A 185 -29.03 24.13 33.75
N GLU A 186 -29.32 22.86 33.48
CA GLU A 186 -30.66 22.28 33.59
C GLU A 186 -31.18 22.37 35.04
N GLY A 187 -30.37 22.02 36.03
CA GLY A 187 -30.77 22.12 37.43
C GLY A 187 -31.02 23.57 37.90
N ILE A 188 -30.33 24.56 37.33
CA ILE A 188 -30.63 25.97 37.56
C ILE A 188 -31.95 26.37 36.89
N LEU A 189 -32.22 25.89 35.68
CA LEU A 189 -33.46 26.20 34.94
C LEU A 189 -34.71 25.57 35.58
N ASP A 190 -34.55 24.37 36.16
CA ASP A 190 -35.63 23.64 36.84
C ASP A 190 -35.82 24.06 38.31
N ASP A 191 -35.18 25.16 38.75
CA ASP A 191 -35.17 25.66 40.14
C ASP A 191 -34.69 24.63 41.19
N VAL A 192 -33.97 23.59 40.76
CA VAL A 192 -33.34 22.59 41.64
C VAL A 192 -32.10 23.18 42.32
N TYR A 193 -31.35 24.02 41.61
CA TYR A 193 -30.19 24.75 42.11
C TYR A 193 -30.44 26.26 42.04
N ALA A 194 -30.10 26.98 43.11
CA ALA A 194 -30.10 28.44 43.06
C ALA A 194 -28.95 28.95 42.16
N PRO A 195 -29.18 29.97 41.32
CA PRO A 195 -28.16 30.57 40.45
C PRO A 195 -27.19 31.45 41.24
N THR A 196 -26.48 30.84 42.19
CA THR A 196 -25.49 31.54 43.00
C THR A 196 -24.17 31.69 42.23
N PRO A 197 -23.33 32.69 42.58
CA PRO A 197 -22.02 32.85 41.99
C PRO A 197 -21.17 31.58 42.06
N GLU A 198 -21.31 30.77 43.11
CA GLU A 198 -20.59 29.52 43.29
C GLU A 198 -20.97 28.46 42.23
N HIS A 199 -22.28 28.25 41.97
CA HIS A 199 -22.73 27.30 40.94
C HIS A 199 -22.33 27.74 39.52
N ILE A 200 -22.40 29.04 39.26
CA ILE A 200 -21.99 29.61 37.97
C ILE A 200 -20.47 29.47 37.81
N ALA A 201 -19.68 29.71 38.85
CA ALA A 201 -18.23 29.54 38.83
C ALA A 201 -17.83 28.08 38.58
N ALA A 202 -18.51 27.12 39.22
CA ALA A 202 -18.27 25.69 38.98
C ALA A 202 -18.56 25.29 37.52
N THR A 203 -19.66 25.80 36.95
CA THR A 203 -19.99 25.57 35.53
C THR A 203 -18.95 26.22 34.60
N LEU A 204 -18.48 27.43 34.92
CA LEU A 204 -17.44 28.11 34.18
C LEU A 204 -16.10 27.35 34.24
N ASP A 205 -15.74 26.77 35.37
CA ASP A 205 -14.52 25.98 35.50
C ASP A 205 -14.52 24.74 34.61
N GLU A 206 -15.67 24.09 34.41
CA GLU A 206 -15.79 23.00 33.44
C GLU A 206 -15.62 23.47 32.00
N THR A 207 -16.13 24.66 31.63
CA THR A 207 -15.86 25.21 30.29
C THR A 207 -14.38 25.49 30.08
N ARG A 208 -13.66 25.93 31.12
CA ARG A 208 -12.20 26.14 31.07
C ARG A 208 -11.45 24.82 30.95
N GLN A 209 -11.92 23.77 31.63
CA GLN A 209 -11.35 22.43 31.50
C GLN A 209 -11.52 21.88 30.09
N LEU A 210 -12.71 22.00 29.51
CA LEU A 210 -12.98 21.60 28.14
C LEU A 210 -12.12 22.38 27.13
N ALA A 211 -11.94 23.70 27.34
CA ALA A 211 -11.05 24.51 26.51
C ALA A 211 -9.58 24.06 26.58
N ARG A 212 -9.08 23.69 27.77
CA ARG A 212 -7.72 23.12 27.93
C ARG A 212 -7.58 21.80 27.17
N LEU A 213 -8.55 20.88 27.31
CA LEU A 213 -8.54 19.60 26.59
C LEU A 213 -8.52 19.78 25.06
N VAL A 214 -9.31 20.71 24.53
CA VAL A 214 -9.33 21.01 23.09
C VAL A 214 -7.97 21.55 22.62
N GLU A 215 -7.33 22.41 23.43
CA GLU A 215 -6.00 22.94 23.11
C GLU A 215 -4.93 21.84 23.16
N ASP A 216 -4.97 20.97 24.16
CA ASP A 216 -4.06 19.82 24.27
C ASP A 216 -4.19 18.89 23.04
N LEU A 217 -5.41 18.65 22.56
CA LEU A 217 -5.65 17.88 21.34
C LEU A 217 -5.14 18.59 20.09
N ARG A 218 -5.23 19.91 20.03
CA ARG A 218 -4.65 20.70 18.93
C ARG A 218 -3.14 20.56 18.90
N VAL A 219 -2.48 20.67 20.06
CA VAL A 219 -1.03 20.49 20.21
C VAL A 219 -0.62 19.07 19.81
N LEU A 220 -1.33 18.05 20.29
CA LEU A 220 -1.07 16.66 19.93
C LEU A 220 -1.21 16.43 18.40
N SER A 221 -2.27 16.95 17.78
CA SER A 221 -2.49 16.83 16.34
C SER A 221 -1.37 17.51 15.53
N GLN A 222 -0.88 18.67 15.97
CA GLN A 222 0.27 19.33 15.33
C GLN A 222 1.56 18.50 15.47
N ALA A 223 1.78 17.88 16.62
CA ALA A 223 2.93 17.00 16.84
C ALA A 223 2.88 15.76 15.93
N GLU A 224 1.72 15.09 15.83
CA GLU A 224 1.54 13.92 14.95
C GLU A 224 1.69 14.26 13.46
N ALA A 225 1.25 15.46 13.05
CA ALA A 225 1.42 15.95 11.68
C ALA A 225 2.87 16.41 11.38
N GLY A 226 3.76 16.43 12.38
CA GLY A 226 5.12 16.99 12.24
C GLY A 226 5.13 18.50 12.03
N GLN A 227 4.06 19.19 12.42
CA GLN A 227 3.83 20.63 12.24
C GLN A 227 4.05 21.44 13.53
N LEU A 228 4.46 20.79 14.62
CA LEU A 228 4.75 21.47 15.87
C LEU A 228 6.01 22.34 15.69
N PRO A 229 5.91 23.68 15.84
CA PRO A 229 7.06 24.56 15.67
C PRO A 229 8.06 24.30 16.80
N MET A 230 9.25 23.81 16.44
CA MET A 230 10.34 23.55 17.38
C MET A 230 11.44 24.59 17.20
N THR A 231 11.67 25.38 18.26
CA THR A 231 12.82 26.30 18.33
C THR A 231 13.95 25.58 19.07
N TRP A 232 15.05 25.35 18.36
CA TRP A 232 16.22 24.71 18.94
C TRP A 232 17.25 25.77 19.34
N GLU A 233 17.52 25.88 20.63
CA GLU A 233 18.53 26.81 21.17
C GLU A 233 19.32 26.16 22.32
N PRO A 234 20.59 26.55 22.54
CA PRO A 234 21.32 26.14 23.74
C PRO A 234 20.66 26.73 24.99
N VAL A 235 20.27 25.87 25.93
CA VAL A 235 19.63 26.30 27.18
C VAL A 235 20.45 25.86 28.40
N ASN A 236 20.51 26.71 29.43
CA ASN A 236 21.08 26.33 30.72
C ASN A 236 20.03 25.58 31.54
N VAL A 237 20.24 24.28 31.73
CA VAL A 237 19.29 23.41 32.45
C VAL A 237 19.07 23.86 33.89
N ALA A 238 20.09 24.39 34.57
CA ALA A 238 19.95 24.83 35.96
C ALA A 238 19.03 26.05 36.09
N GLU A 239 19.12 26.99 35.14
CA GLU A 239 18.27 28.17 35.07
C GLU A 239 16.83 27.81 34.71
N LEU A 240 16.65 26.95 33.71
CA LEU A 240 15.33 26.46 33.30
C LEU A 240 14.58 25.75 34.44
N VAL A 241 15.29 24.94 35.23
CA VAL A 241 14.70 24.25 36.40
C VAL A 241 14.36 25.23 37.51
N ALA A 242 15.19 26.25 37.76
CA ALA A 242 14.91 27.28 38.76
C ALA A 242 13.69 28.15 38.38
N ASP A 243 13.55 28.49 37.10
CA ASP A 243 12.39 29.21 36.55
C ASP A 243 11.11 28.39 36.67
N ALA A 244 11.18 27.10 36.35
CA ALA A 244 10.06 26.18 36.53
C ALA A 244 9.68 26.08 38.02
N GLN A 245 10.64 25.92 38.92
CA GLN A 245 10.39 25.85 40.36
C GLN A 245 9.68 27.11 40.87
N THR A 246 10.13 28.29 40.41
CA THR A 246 9.53 29.57 40.78
C THR A 246 8.10 29.71 40.24
N SER A 247 7.87 29.29 39.00
CA SER A 247 6.56 29.32 38.34
C SER A 247 5.53 28.43 39.04
N PHE A 248 5.96 27.29 39.61
CA PHE A 248 5.08 26.35 40.32
C PHE A 248 5.02 26.53 41.85
N ALA A 249 5.89 27.38 42.43
CA ALA A 249 5.94 27.59 43.88
C ALA A 249 4.59 28.03 44.48
N GLY A 250 3.89 28.97 43.82
CA GLY A 250 2.58 29.45 44.29
C GLY A 250 1.47 28.40 44.27
N GLN A 251 1.56 27.38 43.40
CA GLN A 251 0.62 26.25 43.39
C GLN A 251 0.99 25.19 44.43
N ALA A 252 2.28 25.07 44.76
CA ALA A 252 2.77 24.15 45.79
C ALA A 252 2.41 24.61 47.20
N GLU A 253 2.38 25.93 47.46
CA GLU A 253 1.99 26.49 48.76
C GLU A 253 0.47 26.46 49.02
N ALA A 254 -0.33 26.38 47.95
CA ALA A 254 -1.79 26.35 48.02
C ALA A 254 -2.38 24.94 48.26
N ARG A 255 -1.54 23.90 48.38
CA ARG A 255 -1.93 22.49 48.46
C ARG A 255 -1.49 21.87 49.78
#